data_AF-A0AAE1U425-F1
#
_entry.id   AF-A0AAE1U425-F1
#
_cell.length_a   1.000
_cell.length_b   1.000
_cell.length_c   1.000
_cell.angle_alpha   90.00
_cell.angle_beta   90.00
_cell.angle_gamma   90.00
#
_symmetry.space_group_name_H-M   'P 1'
#
loop_
_entity.id
_entity.type
_entity.pdbx_description
1 polymer ?
#
loop_
_entity_poly.entity_id
_entity_poly.type
_entity_poly.pdbx_seq_one_letter_code
_entity_poly.pdbx_strand_id
1 'polypeptide(L)'
;MSSRDRGARKKECKRCGFMGRLNEEEKCTSCEEDDKKKTRPSHRQESSQSRDVCKQCDDEVTEEDAGIQCDHCKRWYHKNCEKVGEELYKQLERDKERLWFCKGCNSQ
;
A
#
# COMPACT_ATOMS: atom_id res chain seq x y z
N MET A 1 -71.11 3.50 -3.55
CA MET A 1 -70.39 4.58 -4.25
C MET A 1 -69.43 5.22 -3.24
N SER A 2 -68.18 5.44 -3.66
CA SER A 2 -67.14 6.26 -3.00
C SER A 2 -66.58 5.67 -1.68
N SER A 3 -65.28 5.60 -1.43
CA SER A 3 -64.20 6.50 -1.82
C SER A 3 -62.87 5.78 -1.98
N ARG A 4 -62.09 6.29 -2.92
CA ARG A 4 -60.69 5.99 -3.19
C ARG A 4 -59.83 6.54 -2.06
N ASP A 5 -58.95 5.72 -1.47
CA ASP A 5 -57.78 6.24 -0.76
C ASP A 5 -56.49 5.54 -1.22
N ARG A 6 -55.44 6.35 -1.35
CA ARG A 6 -54.27 6.12 -2.21
C ARG A 6 -53.23 5.34 -1.43
N GLY A 7 -53.13 4.04 -1.69
CA GLY A 7 -51.98 3.25 -1.26
C GLY A 7 -50.70 3.73 -1.95
N ALA A 8 -49.89 4.50 -1.23
CA ALA A 8 -48.52 4.83 -1.61
C ALA A 8 -47.72 3.53 -1.81
N ARG A 9 -47.43 3.16 -3.07
CA ARG A 9 -46.58 2.01 -3.39
C ARG A 9 -45.15 2.34 -2.99
N LYS A 10 -44.72 1.86 -1.82
CA LYS A 10 -43.30 1.78 -1.47
C LYS A 10 -42.62 0.89 -2.51
N LYS A 11 -41.82 1.49 -3.39
CA LYS A 11 -40.97 0.74 -4.32
C LYS A 11 -39.68 0.40 -3.59
N GLU A 12 -39.43 -0.87 -3.40
CA GLU A 12 -38.18 -1.39 -2.86
C GLU A 12 -37.10 -1.34 -3.94
N CYS A 13 -35.94 -0.75 -3.63
CA CYS A 13 -34.77 -0.86 -4.49
C CYS A 13 -34.19 -2.28 -4.36
N LYS A 14 -34.56 -3.16 -5.30
CA LYS A 14 -34.14 -4.57 -5.33
C LYS A 14 -32.62 -4.80 -5.37
N ARG A 15 -31.81 -3.76 -5.59
CA ARG A 15 -30.36 -3.90 -5.78
C ARG A 15 -29.55 -3.77 -4.48
N CYS A 16 -30.03 -3.07 -3.45
CA CYS A 16 -29.25 -2.85 -2.23
C CYS A 16 -30.03 -2.92 -0.91
N GLY A 17 -31.37 -3.08 -0.93
CA GLY A 17 -32.17 -3.20 0.29
C GLY A 17 -32.20 -1.97 1.20
N PHE A 18 -31.66 -0.82 0.76
CA PHE A 18 -31.58 0.40 1.56
C PHE A 18 -32.91 1.17 1.53
N MET A 19 -33.54 1.36 2.70
CA MET A 19 -34.77 2.17 2.85
C MET A 19 -34.43 3.67 2.95
N GLY A 20 -34.10 4.29 1.81
CA GLY A 20 -33.88 5.74 1.68
C GLY A 20 -35.00 6.44 0.91
N ARG A 21 -35.24 7.73 1.17
CA ARG A 21 -36.16 8.57 0.37
C ARG A 21 -35.56 8.82 -1.00
N LEU A 22 -36.27 8.41 -2.05
CA LEU A 22 -35.91 8.64 -3.44
C LEU A 22 -36.60 9.94 -3.91
N ASN A 23 -35.84 10.93 -4.35
CA ASN A 23 -36.36 12.02 -5.19
C ASN A 23 -36.23 11.62 -6.67
N GLU A 24 -37.13 12.14 -7.49
CA GLU A 24 -37.46 11.72 -8.87
C GLU A 24 -36.44 12.14 -9.93
N GLU A 25 -35.22 12.54 -9.54
CA GLU A 25 -34.13 12.76 -10.49
C GLU A 25 -32.99 11.76 -10.26
N GLU A 26 -32.67 11.08 -11.35
CA GLU A 26 -32.17 9.74 -11.44
C GLU A 26 -30.63 9.66 -11.25
N LYS A 27 -30.17 9.21 -10.08
CA LYS A 27 -29.03 8.26 -10.00
C LYS A 27 -28.82 7.75 -8.57
N CYS A 28 -28.93 6.44 -8.38
CA CYS A 28 -28.28 5.75 -7.27
C CYS A 28 -26.78 5.76 -7.56
N THR A 29 -26.02 6.66 -6.93
CA THR A 29 -24.56 6.77 -7.08
C THR A 29 -23.79 5.61 -6.43
N SER A 30 -24.49 4.61 -5.88
CA SER A 30 -23.90 3.54 -5.06
C SER A 30 -23.74 2.21 -5.80
N CYS A 31 -23.82 2.18 -7.14
CA CYS A 31 -23.69 0.95 -7.91
C CYS A 31 -22.93 1.15 -9.23
N GLU A 32 -21.63 1.39 -9.11
CA GLU A 32 -20.61 1.16 -10.14
C GLU A 32 -19.41 0.49 -9.42
N GLU A 33 -18.88 -0.71 -9.68
CA GLU A 33 -19.25 -1.90 -10.47
C GLU A 33 -18.59 -3.16 -9.82
N ASP A 34 -19.26 -4.31 -9.97
CA ASP A 34 -18.74 -5.68 -10.24
C ASP A 34 -17.39 -5.70 -11.02
N ASP A 35 -16.48 -6.69 -11.05
CA ASP A 35 -16.34 -8.10 -10.66
C ASP A 35 -14.88 -8.52 -11.04
N LYS A 36 -14.34 -9.60 -10.44
CA LYS A 36 -13.08 -10.35 -10.79
C LYS A 36 -11.68 -9.81 -10.42
N LYS A 37 -11.14 -10.31 -9.29
CA LYS A 37 -9.96 -11.21 -9.15
C LYS A 37 -9.17 -10.98 -7.86
N LYS A 38 -8.81 -12.08 -7.21
CA LYS A 38 -7.77 -12.22 -6.18
C LYS A 38 -6.49 -11.45 -6.55
N THR A 39 -6.11 -10.42 -5.79
CA THR A 39 -4.74 -10.08 -5.35
C THR A 39 -4.76 -8.72 -4.62
N ARG A 40 -3.81 -8.55 -3.69
CA ARG A 40 -3.59 -7.42 -2.76
C ARG A 40 -4.01 -6.05 -3.30
N PRO A 41 -4.67 -5.18 -2.50
CA PRO A 41 -4.77 -3.76 -2.82
C PRO A 41 -3.39 -3.11 -2.71
N SER A 42 -2.65 -3.21 -3.81
CA SER A 42 -1.68 -2.24 -4.25
C SER A 42 -2.44 -0.96 -4.63
N HIS A 43 -1.85 0.19 -4.27
CA HIS A 43 -2.21 1.52 -4.75
C HIS A 43 -3.32 2.28 -3.98
N ARG A 44 -2.98 2.74 -2.77
CA ARG A 44 -3.55 3.94 -2.16
C ARG A 44 -2.51 5.06 -2.24
N GLN A 45 -2.72 5.94 -3.21
CA GLN A 45 -2.30 7.36 -3.27
C GLN A 45 -0.91 7.69 -2.72
N GLU A 46 0.05 7.71 -3.67
CA GLU A 46 1.06 8.75 -3.89
C GLU A 46 1.08 9.90 -2.87
N SER A 47 1.64 9.64 -1.70
CA SER A 47 2.46 10.62 -0.99
C SER A 47 3.90 10.26 -1.33
N SER A 48 4.53 11.09 -2.14
CA SER A 48 5.92 11.00 -2.61
C SER A 48 6.91 11.12 -1.46
N GLN A 49 6.86 10.17 -0.53
CA GLN A 49 7.82 9.96 0.52
C GLN A 49 8.60 8.75 0.06
N SER A 50 9.77 8.99 -0.52
CA SER A 50 10.76 7.97 -0.88
C SER A 50 11.20 7.28 0.40
N ARG A 51 10.39 6.33 0.88
CA ARG A 51 10.72 5.55 2.07
C ARG A 51 11.81 4.57 1.67
N ASP A 52 12.91 4.65 2.40
CA ASP A 52 14.02 3.72 2.23
C ASP A 52 13.56 2.36 2.77
N VAL A 53 13.22 1.42 1.87
CA VAL A 53 12.69 0.09 2.23
C VAL A 53 13.72 -1.00 2.00
N CYS A 54 13.81 -1.95 2.93
CA CYS A 54 14.71 -3.08 2.85
C CYS A 54 14.23 -4.05 1.77
N LYS A 55 15.09 -4.37 0.80
CA LYS A 55 14.72 -5.34 -0.25
C LYS A 55 14.74 -6.81 0.19
N GLN A 56 15.15 -7.10 1.42
CA GLN A 56 15.20 -8.47 1.95
C GLN A 56 13.93 -8.82 2.74
N CYS A 57 13.43 -7.90 3.58
CA CYS A 57 12.23 -8.11 4.39
C CYS A 57 11.02 -7.27 3.95
N ASP A 58 11.20 -6.32 3.04
CA ASP A 58 10.17 -5.37 2.57
C ASP A 58 9.68 -4.39 3.67
N ASP A 59 10.36 -4.32 4.81
CA ASP A 59 10.11 -3.34 5.88
C ASP A 59 10.85 -2.02 5.65
N GLU A 60 10.35 -0.97 6.28
CA GLU A 60 10.97 0.36 6.27
C GLU A 60 12.32 0.34 7.02
N VAL A 61 13.32 0.94 6.40
CA VAL A 61 14.66 1.17 6.98
C VAL A 61 14.62 2.58 7.55
N THR A 62 14.38 2.67 8.84
CA THR A 62 14.47 3.94 9.54
C THR A 62 15.94 4.34 9.71
N GLU A 63 16.18 5.62 9.98
CA GLU A 63 17.52 6.12 10.33
C GLU A 63 18.08 5.45 11.59
N GLU A 64 17.20 4.92 12.46
CA GLU A 64 17.55 4.23 13.69
C GLU A 64 17.91 2.75 13.46
N ASP A 65 17.36 2.12 12.42
CA ASP A 65 17.49 0.68 12.14
C ASP A 65 18.83 0.25 11.49
N ALA A 66 19.86 1.10 11.57
CA ALA A 66 21.20 0.86 11.02
C ALA A 66 21.13 0.35 9.56
N GLY A 67 20.45 1.15 8.73
CA GLY A 67 20.32 0.92 7.31
C GLY A 67 21.63 1.06 6.56
N ILE A 68 21.86 0.20 5.58
CA ILE A 68 22.97 0.36 4.65
C ILE A 68 22.47 0.32 3.20
N GLN A 69 22.94 1.29 2.41
CA GLN A 69 22.65 1.37 0.98
C GLN A 69 23.74 0.66 0.18
N CYS A 70 23.34 -0.21 -0.76
CA CYS A 70 24.25 -0.86 -1.69
C CYS A 70 24.74 0.13 -2.75
N ASP A 71 26.05 0.24 -2.95
CA ASP A 71 26.58 1.23 -3.89
C ASP A 71 26.34 0.86 -5.35
N HIS A 72 26.16 -0.43 -5.65
CA HIS A 72 25.89 -0.92 -7.00
C HIS A 72 24.42 -0.80 -7.42
N CYS A 73 23.49 -1.33 -6.61
CA CYS A 73 22.07 -1.33 -6.96
C CYS A 73 21.26 -0.19 -6.30
N LYS A 74 21.91 0.66 -5.49
CA LYS A 74 21.32 1.81 -4.77
C LYS A 74 20.05 1.44 -3.97
N ARG A 75 20.00 0.21 -3.45
CA ARG A 75 18.91 -0.33 -2.62
C ARG A 75 19.34 -0.35 -1.16
N TRP A 76 18.38 -0.14 -0.27
CA TRP A 76 18.59 -0.21 1.17
C TRP A 76 18.37 -1.61 1.73
N TYR A 77 19.15 -1.91 2.76
CA TYR A 77 19.11 -3.17 3.50
C TYR A 77 19.36 -2.88 4.97
N HIS A 78 18.63 -3.54 5.86
CA HIS A 78 19.02 -3.52 7.28
C HIS A 78 20.34 -4.28 7.46
N LYS A 79 21.21 -3.76 8.32
CA LYS A 79 22.42 -4.47 8.79
C LYS A 79 22.11 -5.92 9.19
N ASN A 80 21.00 -6.14 9.90
CA ASN A 80 20.59 -7.47 10.36
C ASN A 80 20.10 -8.38 9.21
N CYS A 81 19.31 -7.85 8.28
CA CYS A 81 18.86 -8.59 7.10
C CYS A 81 20.03 -9.11 6.29
N GLU A 82 21.05 -8.26 6.09
CA GLU A 82 22.25 -8.65 5.36
C GLU A 82 23.32 -9.35 6.21
N LYS A 83 23.09 -9.49 7.52
CA LYS A 83 24.06 -10.03 8.48
C LYS A 83 25.41 -9.31 8.39
N VAL A 84 25.38 -8.00 8.17
CA VAL A 84 26.57 -7.15 8.16
C VAL A 84 27.10 -7.08 9.59
N GLY A 85 28.33 -7.56 9.79
CA GLY A 85 28.99 -7.52 11.10
C GLY A 85 29.09 -6.09 11.62
N GLU A 86 29.02 -5.92 12.94
CA GLU A 86 29.07 -4.59 13.57
C GLU A 86 30.36 -3.84 13.26
N GLU A 87 31.47 -4.57 13.16
CA GLU A 87 32.78 -4.02 12.80
C GLU A 87 32.77 -3.46 11.38
N LEU A 88 32.19 -4.20 10.43
CA LEU A 88 32.09 -3.77 9.04
C LEU A 88 31.17 -2.55 8.91
N TYR A 89 30.04 -2.56 9.60
CA TYR A 89 29.12 -1.41 9.63
C TYR A 89 29.82 -0.16 10.18
N LYS A 90 30.51 -0.28 11.32
CA LYS A 90 31.30 0.82 11.91
C LYS A 90 32.42 1.30 10.98
N GLN A 91 33.07 0.39 10.24
CA GLN A 91 34.07 0.77 9.25
C GLN A 91 33.45 1.56 8.10
N LEU A 92 32.25 1.18 7.64
CA LEU A 92 31.53 1.90 6.58
C LEU A 92 31.05 3.28 7.04
N GLU A 93 30.65 3.41 8.30
CA GLU A 93 30.32 4.71 8.90
C GLU A 93 31.55 5.62 9.05
N ARG A 94 32.72 5.06 9.41
CA ARG A 94 33.97 5.83 9.50
C ARG A 94 34.53 6.21 8.13
N ASP A 95 34.59 5.24 7.22
CA ASP A 95 35.16 5.36 5.90
C ASP A 95 34.05 5.51 4.86
N LYS A 96 33.57 6.74 4.65
CA LYS A 96 32.52 7.04 3.65
C LYS A 96 32.90 6.74 2.21
N GLU A 97 34.20 6.57 1.94
CA GLU A 97 34.73 6.17 0.63
C GLU A 97 34.67 4.66 0.41
N ARG A 98 34.41 3.88 1.47
CA ARG A 98 34.33 2.43 1.38
C ARG A 98 33.00 2.04 0.75
N LEU A 99 33.08 1.40 -0.41
CA LEU A 99 31.94 0.85 -1.10
C LEU A 99 31.46 -0.42 -0.39
N TRP A 100 30.14 -0.52 -0.21
CA TRP A 100 29.48 -1.75 0.25
C TRP A 100 28.53 -2.28 -0.80
N PHE A 101 28.50 -3.60 -0.92
CA PHE A 101 27.67 -4.31 -1.87
C PHE A 101 26.82 -5.33 -1.12
N CYS A 102 25.52 -5.38 -1.44
CA CYS A 102 24.65 -6.43 -0.91
C CYS A 102 25.04 -7.79 -1.50
N LYS A 103 24.63 -8.89 -0.86
CA LYS A 103 24.89 -10.27 -1.26
C LYS A 103 24.51 -10.54 -2.72
N GLY A 104 23.43 -9.95 -3.21
CA GLY A 104 23.02 -10.08 -4.61
C GLY A 104 23.99 -9.43 -5.60
N CYS A 105 24.68 -8.36 -5.21
CA CYS A 105 25.70 -7.71 -6.03
C CYS A 105 27.09 -8.33 -5.81
N ASN A 106 27.36 -8.84 -4.61
CA ASN A 106 28.64 -9.47 -4.24
C ASN A 106 28.80 -10.90 -4.80
N SER A 107 27.73 -11.50 -5.31
CA SER A 107 27.74 -12.84 -5.92
C SER A 107 27.90 -12.83 -7.45
N GLN A 108 28.30 -11.69 -8.04
CA GLN A 108 28.56 -11.54 -9.47
C GLN A 108 30.05 -11.68 -9.83
#